data_AF-A0A920TYG9-F1
#
_entry.id   AF-A0A920TYG9-F1
#
_cell.length_a   1.000
_cell.length_b   1.000
_cell.length_c   1.000
_cell.angle_alpha   90.00
_cell.angle_beta   90.00
_cell.angle_gamma   90.00
#
_symmetry.space_group_name_H-M   'P 1'
#
loop_
_entity.id
_entity.type
_entity.pdbx_description
1 polymer ?
#
loop_
_entity_poly.entity_id
_entity_poly.type
_entity_poly.pdbx_seq_one_letter_code
_entity_poly.pdbx_strand_id
1 'polypeptide(L)'
;MKLKTYNLLILILISGCTSQSITISSLIPSPLVDKNQNISVITVYEDEIKNYLFESTPLETTDFTWEIDFQDAQKKIFNTIFNSFFSNIAERESFDSLMNNEADIVMAVDLDKFEYLTPQLASNDKFSIWVLKV
;
A
#
# COMPACT_ATOMS: atom_id res chain seq x y z
N MET A 1 17.34 -43.13 -26.07
CA MET A 1 17.74 -41.91 -25.32
C MET A 1 16.70 -40.78 -25.30
N LYS A 2 15.75 -40.70 -26.25
CA LYS A 2 14.76 -39.59 -26.33
C LYS A 2 13.62 -39.62 -25.28
N LEU A 3 13.32 -40.78 -24.69
CA LEU A 3 12.28 -40.91 -23.65
C LEU A 3 12.71 -40.27 -22.31
N LYS A 4 14.03 -40.21 -22.05
CA LYS A 4 14.60 -39.66 -20.81
C LYS A 4 14.62 -38.14 -20.80
N THR A 5 14.78 -37.52 -21.98
CA THR A 5 14.73 -36.05 -22.15
C THR A 5 13.31 -35.49 -22.06
N TYR A 6 12.28 -36.23 -22.51
CA TYR A 6 10.89 -35.79 -22.39
C TYR A 6 10.43 -35.73 -20.91
N ASN A 7 10.86 -36.70 -20.12
CA ASN A 7 10.57 -36.74 -18.68
C ASN A 7 11.27 -35.61 -17.89
N LEU A 8 12.46 -35.20 -18.33
CA LEU A 8 13.19 -34.06 -17.74
C LEU A 8 12.49 -32.73 -18.05
N LEU A 9 11.90 -32.59 -19.24
CA LEU A 9 11.19 -31.38 -19.65
C LEU A 9 9.88 -31.18 -18.86
N ILE A 10 9.19 -32.27 -18.55
CA ILE A 10 8.00 -32.26 -17.69
C ILE A 10 8.36 -31.86 -16.26
N LEU A 11 9.50 -32.32 -15.74
CA LEU A 11 9.95 -32.00 -14.38
C LEU A 11 10.30 -30.50 -14.18
N ILE A 12 10.78 -29.83 -15.22
CA ILE A 12 11.10 -28.39 -15.22
C ILE A 12 9.84 -27.52 -15.24
N LEU A 13 8.73 -28.03 -15.79
CA LEU A 13 7.47 -27.27 -15.88
C LEU A 13 6.69 -27.24 -14.57
N ILE A 14 6.99 -28.12 -13.61
CA ILE A 14 6.26 -28.22 -12.32
C ILE A 14 6.90 -27.39 -11.19
N SER A 15 8.08 -26.82 -11.39
CA SER A 15 8.81 -26.06 -10.35
C SER A 15 8.57 -24.54 -10.37
N GLY A 16 7.57 -24.06 -11.11
CA GLY A 16 7.43 -22.63 -11.44
C GLY A 16 6.42 -21.81 -10.62
N CYS A 17 5.75 -22.35 -9.61
CA CYS A 17 4.67 -21.64 -8.91
C CYS A 17 4.94 -21.58 -7.40
N THR A 18 5.76 -20.63 -6.95
CA THR A 18 6.08 -20.47 -5.52
C THR A 18 5.70 -19.10 -4.95
N SER A 19 5.42 -18.09 -5.78
CA SER A 19 4.97 -16.77 -5.33
C SER A 19 3.55 -16.47 -5.81
N GLN A 20 2.73 -15.98 -4.87
CA GLN A 20 1.39 -15.47 -5.17
C GLN A 20 1.45 -13.94 -5.13
N SER A 21 1.10 -13.30 -6.24
CA SER A 21 0.99 -11.84 -6.34
C SER A 21 -0.48 -11.44 -6.28
N ILE A 22 -0.79 -10.46 -5.42
CA ILE A 22 -2.13 -9.90 -5.27
C ILE A 22 -2.05 -8.41 -5.59
N THR A 23 -2.93 -7.98 -6.49
CA THR A 23 -3.13 -6.57 -6.80
C THR A 23 -4.42 -6.09 -6.16
N ILE A 24 -4.33 -5.06 -5.32
CA ILE A 24 -5.49 -4.52 -4.60
C ILE A 24 -5.99 -3.25 -5.29
N SER A 25 -7.27 -3.25 -5.66
CA SER A 25 -7.98 -2.03 -6.07
C SER A 25 -8.99 -1.65 -4.99
N SER A 26 -8.89 -0.43 -4.47
CA SER A 26 -9.71 0.05 -3.35
C SER A 26 -10.70 1.14 -3.77
N LEU A 27 -11.91 1.04 -3.21
CA LEU A 27 -12.89 2.13 -3.19
C LEU A 27 -12.93 2.70 -1.77
N ILE A 28 -12.41 3.90 -1.57
CA ILE A 28 -12.38 4.56 -0.27
C ILE A 28 -13.62 5.46 -0.14
N PRO A 29 -14.54 5.19 0.79
CA PRO A 29 -15.69 6.05 1.00
C PRO A 29 -15.26 7.39 1.60
N SER A 30 -15.93 8.47 1.22
CA SER A 30 -15.73 9.77 1.86
C SER A 30 -16.24 9.74 3.30
N PRO A 31 -15.43 10.15 4.28
CA PRO A 31 -15.92 10.47 5.62
C PRO A 31 -17.09 11.46 5.60
N LEU A 32 -18.01 11.31 6.55
CA LEU A 32 -19.12 12.23 6.77
C LEU A 32 -18.70 13.30 7.79
N VAL A 33 -18.04 14.35 7.31
CA VAL A 33 -17.51 15.44 8.12
C VAL A 33 -17.77 16.79 7.44
N ASP A 34 -17.90 17.84 8.25
CA ASP A 34 -18.03 19.20 7.73
C ASP A 34 -16.68 19.71 7.23
N LYS A 35 -16.65 20.18 5.98
CA LYS A 35 -15.42 20.72 5.36
C LYS A 35 -15.07 22.09 5.91
N ASN A 36 -13.81 22.27 6.28
CA ASN A 36 -13.24 23.58 6.56
C ASN A 36 -12.83 24.29 5.26
N GLN A 37 -13.37 25.48 5.04
CA GLN A 37 -13.11 26.29 3.84
C GLN A 37 -12.05 27.38 4.04
N ASN A 38 -11.68 27.66 5.29
CA ASN A 38 -10.84 28.81 5.64
C ASN A 38 -9.38 28.44 5.90
N ILE A 39 -9.05 27.15 5.87
CA ILE A 39 -7.70 26.64 6.08
C ILE A 39 -7.18 26.13 4.75
N SER A 40 -6.05 26.69 4.32
CA SER A 40 -5.25 26.19 3.21
C SER A 40 -4.28 25.11 3.71
N VAL A 41 -4.24 24.00 2.97
CA VAL A 41 -3.45 22.83 3.33
C VAL A 41 -2.55 22.44 2.16
N ILE A 42 -1.30 22.16 2.46
CA ILE A 42 -0.41 21.44 1.55
C ILE A 42 -0.19 20.02 2.06
N THR A 43 -0.28 19.04 1.17
CA THR A 43 0.08 17.65 1.43
C THR A 43 1.38 17.31 0.72
N VAL A 44 2.25 16.56 1.42
CA VAL A 44 3.46 15.97 0.87
C VAL A 44 3.42 14.48 1.15
N TYR A 45 3.59 13.66 0.12
CA TYR A 45 3.60 12.21 0.23
C TYR A 45 5.01 11.71 -0.06
N GLU A 46 5.61 11.02 0.90
CA GLU A 46 6.87 10.33 0.70
C GLU A 46 6.73 9.18 -0.30
N ASP A 47 7.83 8.75 -0.89
CA ASP A 47 7.85 7.74 -1.97
C ASP A 47 7.31 6.38 -1.49
N GLU A 48 7.49 6.07 -0.20
CA GLU A 48 6.96 4.90 0.48
C GLU A 48 5.43 4.86 0.45
N ILE A 49 4.73 6.00 0.39
CA ILE A 49 3.27 6.03 0.21
C ILE A 49 2.89 5.75 -1.24
N LYS A 50 3.71 6.22 -2.20
CA LYS A 50 3.40 6.15 -3.63
C LYS A 50 3.68 4.76 -4.22
N ASN A 51 4.70 4.07 -3.73
CA ASN A 51 5.25 2.86 -4.36
C ASN A 51 5.44 1.68 -3.39
N TYR A 52 4.64 1.57 -2.32
CA TYR A 52 4.82 0.49 -1.36
C TYR A 52 4.50 -0.88 -1.96
N LEU A 53 5.47 -1.79 -1.88
CA LEU A 53 5.30 -3.22 -2.13
C LEU A 53 5.41 -3.98 -0.82
N PHE A 54 4.40 -4.78 -0.48
CA PHE A 54 4.49 -5.68 0.66
C PHE A 54 5.05 -7.02 0.23
N GLU A 55 6.10 -7.47 0.90
CA GLU A 55 6.64 -8.81 0.78
C GLU A 55 6.54 -9.53 2.13
N SER A 56 5.81 -10.64 2.19
CA SER A 56 5.69 -11.41 3.43
C SER A 56 6.98 -12.18 3.71
N THR A 57 7.45 -12.16 4.95
CA THR A 57 8.49 -13.07 5.40
C THR A 57 7.86 -14.41 5.80
N PRO A 58 8.27 -15.54 5.19
CA PRO A 58 7.75 -16.86 5.58
C PRO A 58 8.20 -17.20 7.00
N LEU A 59 7.27 -17.71 7.82
CA LEU A 59 7.56 -18.12 9.20
C LEU A 59 8.11 -19.54 9.23
N GLU A 60 7.58 -20.42 8.37
CA GLU A 60 8.02 -21.80 8.17
C GLU A 60 8.41 -22.07 6.72
N THR A 61 9.23 -23.11 6.47
CA THR A 61 9.73 -23.44 5.12
C THR A 61 8.63 -23.84 4.13
N THR A 62 7.45 -24.19 4.64
CA THR A 62 6.28 -24.59 3.83
C THR A 62 5.33 -23.43 3.55
N ASP A 63 5.56 -22.25 4.14
CA ASP A 63 4.67 -21.12 3.97
C ASP A 63 4.83 -20.49 2.59
N PHE A 64 3.71 -20.08 2.02
CA PHE A 64 3.71 -19.30 0.79
C PHE A 64 4.21 -17.89 1.07
N THR A 65 5.07 -17.39 0.17
CA THR A 65 5.41 -15.97 0.14
C THR A 65 4.37 -15.21 -0.66
N TRP A 66 3.98 -14.06 -0.12
CA TRP A 66 3.00 -13.15 -0.69
C TRP A 66 3.68 -11.87 -1.07
N GLU A 67 3.39 -11.42 -2.28
CA GLU A 67 3.70 -10.08 -2.75
C GLU A 67 2.38 -9.35 -2.96
N ILE A 68 2.21 -8.20 -2.30
CA ILE A 68 0.98 -7.40 -2.41
C ILE A 68 1.34 -6.03 -2.95
N ASP A 69 0.83 -5.75 -4.15
CA ASP A 69 0.85 -4.44 -4.78
C ASP A 69 -0.48 -3.72 -4.50
N PHE A 70 -0.38 -2.65 -3.73
CA PHE A 70 -1.51 -1.81 -3.33
C PHE A 70 -1.78 -0.67 -4.32
N GLN A 71 -0.97 -0.53 -5.37
CA GLN A 71 -1.04 0.55 -6.35
C GLN A 71 -1.13 1.93 -5.67
N ASP A 72 -2.23 2.65 -5.90
CA ASP A 72 -2.49 3.98 -5.39
C ASP A 72 -3.44 3.97 -4.18
N ALA A 73 -3.76 2.81 -3.61
CA ALA A 73 -4.72 2.68 -2.52
C ALA A 73 -4.34 3.51 -1.30
N GLN A 74 -3.06 3.54 -0.94
CA GLN A 74 -2.54 4.30 0.19
C GLN A 74 -2.79 5.78 0.00
N LYS A 75 -2.29 6.33 -1.11
CA LYS A 75 -2.46 7.75 -1.44
C LYS A 75 -3.95 8.09 -1.55
N LYS A 76 -4.78 7.20 -2.11
CA LYS A 76 -6.24 7.38 -2.17
C LYS A 76 -6.88 7.49 -0.79
N ILE A 77 -6.45 6.71 0.20
CA ILE A 77 -6.98 6.80 1.58
C ILE A 77 -6.72 8.19 2.15
N PHE A 78 -5.48 8.63 2.15
CA PHE A 78 -5.10 9.93 2.72
C PHE A 78 -5.71 11.10 1.93
N ASN A 79 -5.69 11.03 0.60
CA ASN A 79 -6.36 12.03 -0.24
C ASN A 79 -7.86 12.09 0.07
N THR A 80 -8.53 10.96 0.21
CA THR A 80 -9.97 10.95 0.53
C THR A 80 -10.21 11.60 1.88
N ILE A 81 -9.43 11.23 2.90
CA ILE A 81 -9.55 11.79 4.25
C ILE A 81 -9.33 13.31 4.20
N PHE A 82 -8.20 13.78 3.68
CA PHE A 82 -7.87 15.21 3.71
C PHE A 82 -8.82 16.06 2.85
N ASN A 83 -9.21 15.58 1.66
CA ASN A 83 -10.20 16.26 0.82
C ASN A 83 -11.59 16.31 1.46
N SER A 84 -11.90 15.39 2.37
CA SER A 84 -13.15 15.41 3.12
C SER A 84 -13.13 16.42 4.26
N PHE A 85 -11.96 16.74 4.83
CA PHE A 85 -11.84 17.75 5.89
C PHE A 85 -11.58 19.17 5.37
N PHE A 86 -10.90 19.33 4.23
CA PHE A 86 -10.46 20.63 3.74
C PHE A 86 -10.90 20.88 2.30
N SER A 87 -11.35 22.10 2.02
CA SER A 87 -11.71 22.52 0.66
C SER A 87 -10.56 23.13 -0.13
N ASN A 88 -9.57 23.72 0.55
CA ASN A 88 -8.40 24.32 -0.07
C ASN A 88 -7.17 23.46 0.24
N ILE A 89 -6.93 22.46 -0.59
CA ILE A 89 -5.83 21.52 -0.42
C ILE A 89 -5.07 21.36 -1.73
N ALA A 90 -3.74 21.37 -1.65
CA ALA A 90 -2.84 21.15 -2.77
C ALA A 90 -1.77 20.11 -2.41
N GLU A 91 -1.31 19.37 -3.40
CA GLU A 91 -0.19 18.43 -3.23
C GLU A 91 1.12 19.10 -3.68
N ARG A 92 2.21 18.78 -2.99
CA ARG A 92 3.59 19.13 -3.37
C ARG A 92 4.44 17.87 -3.36
N GLU A 93 5.45 17.84 -4.22
CA GLU A 93 6.32 16.66 -4.35
C GLU A 93 7.23 16.48 -3.14
N SER A 94 7.73 17.57 -2.54
CA SER A 94 8.62 17.52 -1.37
C SER A 94 8.52 18.77 -0.51
N PHE A 95 8.99 18.67 0.74
CA PHE A 95 9.11 19.82 1.64
C PHE A 95 10.03 20.93 1.11
N ASP A 96 11.10 20.56 0.39
CA ASP A 96 12.06 21.51 -0.15
C ASP A 96 11.45 22.41 -1.25
N SER A 97 10.34 21.96 -1.85
CA SER A 97 9.62 22.73 -2.86
C SER A 97 8.69 23.82 -2.28
N LEU A 98 8.56 23.89 -0.95
CA LEU A 98 7.64 24.78 -0.28
C LEU A 98 8.17 26.20 -0.17
N MET A 99 7.30 27.16 -0.45
CA MET A 99 7.56 28.57 -0.19
C MET A 99 7.14 28.93 1.24
N ASN A 100 7.82 29.89 1.85
CA ASN A 100 7.39 30.39 3.16
C ASN A 100 5.97 30.96 3.09
N ASN A 101 5.11 30.56 4.05
CA ASN A 101 3.72 30.98 4.18
C ASN A 101 2.80 30.59 3.00
N GLU A 102 3.10 29.50 2.31
CA GLU A 102 2.30 29.02 1.18
C GLU A 102 0.94 28.41 1.60
N ALA A 103 0.84 27.92 2.83
CA ALA A 103 -0.38 27.36 3.41
C ALA A 103 -0.41 27.54 4.93
N ASP A 104 -1.61 27.42 5.52
CA ASP A 104 -1.81 27.45 6.98
C ASP A 104 -1.27 26.17 7.65
N ILE A 105 -1.37 25.04 6.95
CA ILE A 105 -0.91 23.73 7.43
C ILE A 105 -0.16 23.00 6.32
N VAL A 106 0.98 22.42 6.67
CA VAL A 106 1.68 21.43 5.84
C VAL A 106 1.55 20.06 6.51
N MET A 107 0.92 19.11 5.82
CA MET A 107 0.77 17.73 6.26
C MET A 107 1.66 16.82 5.43
N ALA A 108 2.67 16.24 6.06
CA ALA A 108 3.44 15.18 5.44
C ALA A 108 2.97 13.81 5.90
N VAL A 109 2.80 12.94 4.92
CA VAL A 109 2.41 11.57 5.14
C VAL A 109 3.58 10.69 4.77
N ASP A 110 3.98 9.94 5.77
CA ASP A 110 5.09 9.02 5.74
C ASP A 110 4.63 7.71 6.37
N LEU A 111 5.16 6.60 5.89
CA LEU A 111 4.78 5.27 6.30
C LEU A 111 6.00 4.35 6.45
N ASP A 112 6.18 3.86 7.67
CA ASP A 112 7.28 2.96 7.97
C ASP A 112 7.01 1.53 7.52
N LYS A 113 5.81 1.00 7.83
CA LYS A 113 5.48 -0.39 7.50
C LYS A 113 3.99 -0.66 7.40
N PHE A 114 3.65 -1.63 6.54
CA PHE A 114 2.39 -2.33 6.60
C PHE A 114 2.55 -3.67 7.31
N GLU A 115 1.58 -4.00 8.16
CA GLU A 115 1.43 -5.35 8.70
C GLU A 115 0.22 -6.02 8.06
N TYR A 116 0.46 -7.16 7.42
CA TYR A 116 -0.57 -7.96 6.81
C TYR A 116 -0.85 -9.19 7.66
N LEU A 117 -2.12 -9.41 7.98
CA LEU A 117 -2.57 -10.62 8.65
C LEU A 117 -3.46 -11.42 7.70
N THR A 118 -3.05 -12.66 7.46
CA THR A 118 -3.90 -13.67 6.84
C THR A 118 -5.04 -14.05 7.80
N PRO A 119 -6.17 -14.59 7.31
CA PRO A 119 -7.25 -15.12 8.17
C PRO A 119 -6.73 -16.06 9.28
N GLN A 120 -5.73 -16.87 8.95
CA GLN A 120 -5.09 -17.79 9.89
C GLN A 120 -4.37 -17.06 11.02
N LEU A 121 -3.63 -15.98 10.70
CA LEU A 121 -2.94 -15.16 11.70
C LEU A 121 -3.90 -14.28 12.50
N ALA A 122 -4.93 -13.74 11.85
CA ALA A 122 -5.92 -12.85 12.46
C ALA A 122 -6.99 -13.58 13.30
N SER A 123 -7.02 -14.93 13.26
CA SER A 123 -8.05 -15.76 13.89
C SER A 123 -9.48 -15.33 13.51
N ASN A 124 -9.67 -14.88 12.27
CA ASN A 124 -10.96 -14.47 11.73
C ASN A 124 -11.05 -14.83 10.23
N ASP A 125 -12.16 -14.49 9.57
CA ASP A 125 -12.44 -14.83 8.18
C ASP A 125 -11.98 -13.76 7.17
N LYS A 126 -11.14 -12.80 7.60
CA LYS A 126 -10.77 -11.62 6.83
C LYS A 126 -9.26 -11.45 6.74
N PHE A 127 -8.82 -10.91 5.61
CA PHE A 127 -7.50 -10.33 5.50
C PHE A 127 -7.50 -8.95 6.16
N SER A 128 -6.45 -8.65 6.92
CA SER A 128 -6.31 -7.36 7.60
C SER A 128 -4.99 -6.71 7.23
N ILE A 129 -5.04 -5.41 6.97
CA ILE A 129 -3.85 -4.58 6.71
C ILE A 129 -3.83 -3.51 7.78
N TRP A 130 -2.70 -3.40 8.47
CA TRP A 130 -2.44 -2.40 9.49
C TRP A 130 -1.38 -1.44 8.97
N VAL A 131 -1.67 -0.15 9.10
CA VAL A 131 -0.78 0.94 8.71
C VAL A 131 -0.11 1.43 9.99
N LEU A 132 1.20 1.27 10.11
CA LEU A 132 1.94 1.58 11.34
C LEU A 132 3.01 2.63 11.08
N LYS A 133 3.12 3.55 12.03
CA LYS A 133 4.28 4.44 12.20
C LYS A 133 5.06 3.92 13.42
N VAL A 134 6.36 3.68 13.28
CA VAL A 134 7.24 3.12 14.33
C VAL A 134 7.87 4.24 15.16
#